data_AF-A0A930Y6G7-F1
#
_entry.id   AF-A0A930Y6G7-F1
#
_cell.length_a   1.000
_cell.length_b   1.000
_cell.length_c   1.000
_cell.angle_alpha   90.00
_cell.angle_beta   90.00
_cell.angle_gamma   90.00
#
_symmetry.space_group_name_H-M   'P 1'
#
loop_
_entity.id
_entity.type
_entity.pdbx_description
1 polymer ?
#
loop_
_entity_poly.entity_id
_entity_poly.type
_entity_poly.pdbx_seq_one_letter_code
_entity_poly.pdbx_strand_id
1 'polypeptide(L)'
;MSASSSDFPRLRPLDERGLSTATVYVKGFGTDDGDFEPWLGQHRKLESSLGWRSDVFGYEWPSGNGKKNGFWTALGGGFEFFSHFNPKLRALNLVRRGGAAAAATLIWLWSYKTAEKNAVKFAQNLADDIKGLNFEYERVQVVGHSLGCRLVIEAAARLSSLACLVACSGL
;
A
#
# COMPACT_ATOMS: atom_id res chain seq x y z
N MET A 1 -19.16 10.25 -11.57
CA MET A 1 -18.07 9.25 -11.56
C MET A 1 -18.48 8.16 -10.58
N SER A 2 -18.93 7.02 -11.11
CA SER A 2 -19.34 5.88 -10.28
C SER A 2 -18.08 5.18 -9.76
N ALA A 3 -17.95 5.05 -8.43
CA ALA A 3 -16.86 4.29 -7.83
C ALA A 3 -16.97 2.82 -8.29
N SER A 4 -15.88 2.27 -8.81
CA SER A 4 -15.79 0.85 -9.15
C SER A 4 -15.90 0.03 -7.86
N SER A 5 -16.46 -1.17 -7.92
CA SER A 5 -16.53 -2.04 -6.73
C SER A 5 -15.14 -2.41 -6.16
N SER A 6 -14.07 -2.18 -6.93
CA SER A 6 -12.67 -2.25 -6.50
C SER A 6 -12.21 -1.10 -5.59
N ASP A 7 -13.02 -0.05 -5.40
CA ASP A 7 -12.59 1.18 -4.72
C ASP A 7 -12.75 1.11 -3.19
N PHE A 8 -13.38 0.04 -2.68
CA PHE A 8 -13.55 -0.18 -1.24
C PHE A 8 -12.52 -1.19 -0.73
N PRO A 9 -11.88 -0.91 0.41
CA PRO A 9 -11.01 -1.88 1.05
C PRO A 9 -11.74 -3.20 1.33
N ARG A 10 -11.03 -4.32 1.22
CA ARG A 10 -11.59 -5.65 1.48
C ARG A 10 -10.54 -6.55 2.14
N LEU A 11 -10.98 -7.31 3.14
CA LEU A 11 -10.24 -8.47 3.64
C LEU A 11 -10.39 -9.63 2.66
N ARG A 12 -9.30 -10.39 2.45
CA ARG A 12 -9.33 -11.64 1.67
C ARG A 12 -8.86 -12.80 2.56
N PRO A 13 -9.68 -13.84 2.80
CA PRO A 13 -9.30 -15.02 3.57
C PRO A 13 -8.26 -15.86 2.82
N LEU A 14 -7.35 -16.52 3.55
CA LEU A 14 -6.22 -17.25 2.93
C LEU A 14 -6.08 -18.71 3.34
N ASP A 15 -6.52 -19.13 4.52
CA ASP A 15 -6.52 -20.52 4.98
C ASP A 15 -7.47 -20.64 6.19
N GLU A 16 -8.12 -21.79 6.39
CA GLU A 16 -9.01 -22.05 7.54
C GLU A 16 -8.31 -23.05 8.48
N ARG A 17 -7.46 -22.57 9.40
CA ARG A 17 -6.74 -23.48 10.32
C ARG A 17 -6.78 -23.02 11.78
N GLY A 18 -7.93 -23.23 12.41
CA GLY A 18 -8.06 -23.26 13.87
C GLY A 18 -8.13 -21.89 14.54
N LEU A 19 -9.18 -21.71 15.33
CA LEU A 19 -9.80 -20.47 15.78
C LEU A 19 -9.00 -19.49 16.68
N SER A 20 -7.68 -19.62 16.83
CA SER A 20 -6.98 -18.87 17.87
C SER A 20 -6.50 -17.46 17.48
N THR A 21 -6.15 -17.20 16.22
CA THR A 21 -5.60 -15.89 15.83
C THR A 21 -5.80 -15.58 14.35
N ALA A 22 -6.30 -14.38 14.04
CA ALA A 22 -6.27 -13.79 12.71
C ALA A 22 -5.12 -12.76 12.60
N THR A 23 -4.41 -12.75 11.48
CA THR A 23 -3.34 -11.78 11.20
C THR A 23 -3.67 -10.98 9.95
N VAL A 24 -3.88 -9.67 10.11
CA VAL A 24 -4.19 -8.74 9.02
C VAL A 24 -2.93 -7.98 8.62
N TYR A 25 -2.42 -8.23 7.41
CA TYR A 25 -1.33 -7.45 6.83
C TYR A 25 -1.87 -6.27 6.03
N VAL A 26 -1.46 -5.05 6.41
CA VAL A 26 -1.90 -3.81 5.77
C VAL A 26 -0.81 -3.28 4.84
N LYS A 27 -1.12 -3.22 3.54
CA LYS A 27 -0.16 -2.77 2.52
C LYS A 27 0.25 -1.32 2.70
N GLY A 28 1.45 -0.98 2.22
CA GLY A 28 2.01 0.37 2.29
C GLY A 28 1.80 1.19 1.01
N PHE A 29 2.30 2.43 1.01
CA PHE A 29 2.31 3.31 -0.17
C PHE A 29 3.04 2.64 -1.35
N GLY A 30 2.49 2.81 -2.56
CA GLY A 30 3.13 2.30 -3.79
C GLY A 30 3.03 0.80 -4.02
N THR A 31 2.28 0.06 -3.19
CA THR A 31 1.94 -1.35 -3.45
C THR A 31 0.69 -1.38 -4.33
N ASP A 32 0.89 -1.54 -5.64
CA ASP A 32 -0.20 -1.53 -6.63
C ASP A 32 -1.07 -2.79 -6.55
N ASP A 33 -2.27 -2.74 -7.13
CA ASP A 33 -3.24 -3.85 -7.12
C ASP A 33 -2.70 -5.11 -7.82
N GLY A 34 -1.75 -4.93 -8.76
CA GLY A 34 -1.03 -6.04 -9.41
C GLY A 34 0.15 -6.62 -8.61
N ASP A 35 0.63 -5.89 -7.61
CA ASP A 35 1.76 -6.30 -6.76
C ASP A 35 1.31 -6.84 -5.40
N PHE A 36 0.01 -6.82 -5.13
CA PHE A 36 -0.55 -7.28 -3.86
C PHE A 36 -0.28 -8.76 -3.59
N GLU A 37 -0.51 -9.64 -4.58
CA GLU A 37 -0.28 -11.08 -4.39
C GLU A 37 1.21 -11.43 -4.18
N PRO A 38 2.17 -10.89 -4.97
CA PRO A 38 3.59 -11.04 -4.67
C PRO A 38 3.98 -10.55 -3.27
N TRP A 39 3.49 -9.37 -2.86
CA TRP A 39 3.73 -8.81 -1.53
C TRP A 39 3.18 -9.71 -0.42
N LEU A 40 1.93 -10.15 -0.56
CA LEU A 40 1.25 -11.04 0.37
C LEU A 40 1.93 -12.41 0.44
N GLY A 41 2.41 -12.92 -0.70
CA GLY A 41 3.16 -14.18 -0.77
C GLY A 41 4.46 -14.16 0.04
N GLN A 42 5.12 -13.01 0.17
CA GLN A 42 6.30 -12.89 1.05
C GLN A 42 5.91 -12.96 2.53
N HIS A 43 4.78 -12.36 2.92
CA HIS A 43 4.27 -12.45 4.29
C HIS A 43 3.84 -13.87 4.66
N ARG A 44 3.24 -14.62 3.73
CA ARG A 44 2.94 -16.05 3.93
C ARG A 44 4.20 -16.90 4.15
N LYS A 45 5.27 -16.62 3.40
CA LYS A 45 6.57 -17.30 3.61
C LYS A 45 7.15 -16.98 4.97
N LEU A 46 7.08 -15.72 5.39
CA LEU A 46 7.54 -15.30 6.72
C LEU A 46 6.73 -15.99 7.82
N GLU A 47 5.41 -15.98 7.72
CA GLU A 47 4.51 -16.66 8.65
C GLU A 47 4.86 -18.16 8.78
N SER A 48 4.97 -18.86 7.65
CA SER A 48 5.35 -20.27 7.61
C SER A 48 6.72 -20.51 8.23
N SER A 49 7.68 -19.60 8.04
CA SER A 49 9.03 -19.71 8.64
C SER A 49 9.03 -19.46 10.16
N LEU A 50 8.10 -18.66 10.67
CA LEU A 50 7.96 -18.34 12.09
C LEU A 50 7.04 -19.32 12.83
N GLY A 51 6.39 -20.24 12.12
CA GLY A 51 5.45 -21.20 12.69
C GLY A 51 4.17 -20.53 13.23
N TRP A 52 3.84 -19.32 12.75
CA TRP A 52 2.59 -18.67 13.10
C TRP A 52 1.44 -19.49 12.50
N ARG A 53 0.49 -19.87 13.35
CA ARG A 53 -0.72 -20.61 12.97
C ARG A 53 -1.90 -19.65 12.98
N SER A 54 -1.89 -18.68 12.06
CA SER A 54 -2.96 -17.70 11.96
C SER A 54 -3.68 -17.78 10.63
N ASP A 55 -4.96 -17.47 10.65
CA ASP A 55 -5.66 -17.17 9.41
C ASP A 55 -5.17 -15.80 8.95
N VAL A 56 -4.53 -15.76 7.78
CA VAL A 56 -3.93 -14.52 7.27
C VAL A 56 -4.90 -13.80 6.36
N PHE A 57 -4.94 -12.49 6.50
CA PHE A 57 -5.71 -11.60 5.65
C PHE A 57 -4.81 -10.51 5.10
N GLY A 58 -4.90 -10.24 3.81
CA GLY A 58 -4.32 -9.03 3.23
C GLY A 58 -5.35 -7.92 3.20
N TYR A 59 -4.95 -6.71 3.61
CA TYR A 59 -5.78 -5.51 3.55
C TYR A 59 -5.36 -4.60 2.41
N GLU A 60 -6.16 -4.61 1.36
CA GLU A 60 -6.00 -3.75 0.20
C GLU A 60 -6.73 -2.43 0.39
N TRP A 61 -6.05 -1.30 0.20
CA TRP A 61 -6.66 0.04 0.29
C TRP A 61 -6.04 1.00 -0.74
N PRO A 62 -6.68 2.16 -1.02
CA PRO A 62 -6.19 3.16 -1.99
C PRO A 62 -4.92 3.91 -1.52
N SER A 63 -3.80 3.19 -1.43
CA SER A 63 -2.48 3.66 -0.98
C SER A 63 -1.66 4.36 -2.07
N GLY A 64 -2.28 4.70 -3.20
CA GLY A 64 -1.63 5.34 -4.36
C GLY A 64 -1.13 4.34 -5.40
N ASN A 65 -1.21 4.72 -6.69
CA ASN A 65 -0.71 3.94 -7.82
C ASN A 65 0.72 4.39 -8.15
N GLY A 66 1.73 3.64 -7.70
CA GLY A 66 3.13 3.95 -7.98
C GLY A 66 3.45 3.89 -9.48
N LYS A 67 2.89 2.93 -10.21
CA LYS A 67 3.26 2.66 -11.61
C LYS A 67 2.50 3.47 -12.65
N LYS A 68 1.31 4.01 -12.38
CA LYS A 68 0.61 4.88 -13.36
C LYS A 68 1.39 6.17 -13.66
N ASN A 69 2.32 6.54 -12.77
CA ASN A 69 3.23 7.66 -12.99
C ASN A 69 4.46 7.27 -13.85
N GLY A 70 4.78 5.97 -13.96
CA GLY A 70 5.85 5.47 -14.82
C GLY A 70 5.57 5.63 -16.32
N PHE A 71 4.29 5.72 -16.72
CA PHE A 71 3.90 6.06 -18.09
C PHE A 71 4.39 7.45 -18.51
N TRP A 72 4.35 8.43 -17.60
CA TRP A 72 4.89 9.77 -17.84
C TRP A 72 6.42 9.76 -17.90
N THR A 73 7.07 8.90 -17.11
CA THR A 73 8.52 8.69 -17.17
C THR A 73 8.95 8.03 -18.49
N ALA A 74 8.16 7.08 -19.00
CA ALA A 74 8.42 6.38 -20.26
C ALA A 74 8.23 7.28 -21.49
N LEU A 75 7.22 8.17 -21.50
CA LEU A 75 7.05 9.17 -22.56
C LEU A 75 8.21 10.19 -22.59
N GLY A 76 8.85 10.46 -21.45
CA GLY A 76 10.07 11.28 -21.39
C GLY A 76 11.29 10.62 -22.08
N GLY A 77 11.41 9.29 -21.98
CA GLY A 77 12.55 8.51 -22.47
C GLY A 77 12.61 8.31 -23.99
N GLY A 78 11.46 8.23 -24.68
CA GLY A 78 11.41 8.06 -26.14
C GLY A 78 12.06 9.18 -26.95
N PHE A 79 12.18 10.38 -26.38
CA PHE A 79 12.81 11.54 -27.02
C PHE A 79 14.33 11.62 -26.78
N GLU A 80 14.87 10.90 -25.79
CA GLU A 80 16.31 10.90 -25.50
C GLU A 80 17.11 10.26 -26.65
N PHE A 81 16.56 9.26 -27.33
CA PHE A 81 17.20 8.59 -28.46
C PHE A 81 17.46 9.54 -29.64
N PHE A 82 16.52 10.45 -29.94
CA PHE A 82 16.66 11.44 -31.02
C PHE A 82 17.66 12.55 -30.70
N SER A 83 17.82 12.87 -29.42
CA SER A 83 18.66 13.98 -28.98
C SER A 83 20.17 13.66 -28.96
N HIS A 84 20.53 12.38 -29.06
CA HIS A 84 21.93 11.94 -29.10
C HIS A 84 22.64 12.39 -30.39
N PHE A 85 21.89 12.60 -31.47
CA PHE A 85 22.39 12.96 -32.78
C PHE A 85 22.53 14.47 -33.02
N ASN A 86 22.13 15.32 -32.05
CA ASN A 86 22.17 16.77 -32.24
C ASN A 86 22.74 17.51 -31.00
N PRO A 87 24.00 18.01 -31.05
CA PRO A 87 24.68 18.59 -29.88
C PRO A 87 24.01 19.86 -29.35
N LYS A 88 23.30 20.64 -30.19
CA LYS A 88 22.49 21.79 -29.76
C LYS A 88 21.28 21.39 -28.90
N LEU A 89 20.78 20.17 -29.05
CA LEU A 89 19.70 19.62 -28.21
C LEU A 89 20.21 19.07 -26.87
N ARG A 90 21.52 18.88 -26.68
CA ARG A 90 22.08 18.40 -25.39
C ARG A 90 21.91 19.41 -24.25
N ALA A 91 22.05 20.70 -24.52
CA ALA A 91 21.80 21.75 -23.52
C ALA A 91 20.31 21.81 -23.15
N LEU A 92 19.42 21.65 -24.13
CA LEU A 92 17.98 21.55 -23.91
C LEU A 92 17.61 20.31 -23.08
N ASN A 93 18.29 19.18 -23.30
CA ASN A 93 18.09 17.96 -22.51
C ASN A 93 18.48 18.12 -21.05
N LEU A 94 19.48 18.94 -20.71
CA LEU A 94 19.91 19.09 -19.32
C LEU A 94 18.85 19.86 -18.51
N VAL A 95 18.31 20.94 -19.09
CA VAL A 95 17.17 21.69 -18.54
C VAL A 95 15.91 20.81 -18.48
N ARG A 96 15.67 20.01 -19.53
CA ARG A 96 14.51 19.11 -19.61
C ARG A 96 14.61 17.93 -18.65
N ARG A 97 15.80 17.35 -18.45
CA ARG A 97 16.06 16.28 -17.47
C ARG A 97 15.87 16.79 -16.04
N GLY A 98 16.36 18.00 -15.74
CA GLY A 98 16.07 18.68 -14.47
C GLY A 98 14.57 18.90 -14.27
N GLY A 99 13.86 19.37 -15.30
CA GLY A 99 12.40 19.57 -15.27
C GLY A 99 11.60 18.26 -15.11
N ALA A 100 12.01 17.18 -15.77
CA ALA A 100 11.35 15.88 -15.67
C ALA A 100 11.52 15.25 -14.28
N ALA A 101 12.72 15.32 -13.70
CA ALA A 101 12.97 14.86 -12.34
C ALA A 101 12.17 15.66 -11.30
N ALA A 102 12.08 16.98 -11.46
CA ALA A 102 11.26 17.83 -10.61
C ALA A 102 9.77 17.49 -10.73
N ALA A 103 9.25 17.31 -11.95
CA ALA A 103 7.86 16.94 -12.18
C ALA A 103 7.53 15.56 -11.57
N ALA A 104 8.39 14.56 -11.77
CA ALA A 104 8.23 13.24 -11.17
C ALA A 104 8.21 13.31 -9.63
N THR A 105 9.07 14.13 -9.04
CA THR A 105 9.12 14.35 -7.59
C THR A 105 7.83 14.99 -7.08
N LEU A 106 7.30 16.01 -7.78
CA LEU A 106 6.04 16.65 -7.40
C LEU A 106 4.84 15.70 -7.52
N ILE A 107 4.78 14.89 -8.57
CA ILE A 107 3.73 13.87 -8.75
C ILE A 107 3.80 12.83 -7.64
N TRP A 108 5.01 12.38 -7.29
CA TRP A 108 5.22 11.43 -6.19
C TRP A 108 4.81 12.02 -4.85
N LEU A 109 5.22 13.24 -4.52
CA LEU A 109 4.83 13.96 -3.30
C LEU A 109 3.31 14.15 -3.21
N TRP A 110 2.66 14.53 -4.31
CA TRP A 110 1.22 14.67 -4.37
C TRP A 110 0.51 13.32 -4.16
N SER A 111 1.01 12.25 -4.78
CA SER A 111 0.49 10.89 -4.61
C SER A 111 0.63 10.42 -3.16
N TYR A 112 1.78 10.67 -2.54
CA TYR A 112 2.05 10.36 -1.14
C TYR A 112 1.10 11.13 -0.21
N LYS A 113 0.94 12.45 -0.40
CA LYS A 113 0.02 13.27 0.38
C LYS A 113 -1.44 12.83 0.23
N THR A 114 -1.82 12.37 -0.95
CA THR A 114 -3.15 11.81 -1.19
C THR A 114 -3.33 10.49 -0.43
N ALA A 115 -2.31 9.62 -0.45
CA ALA A 115 -2.34 8.38 0.31
C ALA A 115 -2.38 8.63 1.83
N GLU A 116 -1.71 9.67 2.36
CA GLU A 116 -1.83 10.06 3.77
C GLU A 116 -3.29 10.43 4.14
N LYS A 117 -3.96 11.22 3.29
CA LYS A 117 -5.38 11.56 3.49
C LYS A 117 -6.27 10.34 3.42
N ASN A 118 -5.99 9.43 2.48
CA ASN A 118 -6.73 8.18 2.34
C ASN A 118 -6.55 7.28 3.58
N ALA A 119 -5.35 7.21 4.16
CA ALA A 119 -5.13 6.44 5.38
C ALA A 119 -6.07 6.89 6.51
N VAL A 120 -6.26 8.20 6.70
CA VAL A 120 -7.21 8.70 7.69
C VAL A 120 -8.66 8.42 7.29
N LYS A 121 -8.99 8.58 6.00
CA LYS A 121 -10.35 8.36 5.48
C LYS A 121 -10.81 6.91 5.64
N PHE A 122 -9.95 5.94 5.33
CA PHE A 122 -10.27 4.51 5.34
C PHE A 122 -10.00 3.82 6.68
N ALA A 123 -9.48 4.54 7.68
CA ALA A 123 -9.24 3.99 9.01
C ALA A 123 -10.50 3.46 9.69
N GLN A 124 -11.67 4.07 9.42
CA GLN A 124 -12.93 3.56 9.96
C GLN A 124 -13.28 2.18 9.37
N ASN A 125 -13.12 2.01 8.06
CA ASN A 125 -13.34 0.73 7.39
C ASN A 125 -12.46 -0.37 8.00
N LEU A 126 -11.16 -0.11 8.15
CA LEU A 126 -10.24 -1.08 8.75
C LEU A 126 -10.65 -1.41 10.20
N ALA A 127 -11.08 -0.41 10.98
CA ALA A 127 -11.55 -0.64 12.34
C ALA A 127 -12.81 -1.52 12.38
N ASP A 128 -13.76 -1.31 11.45
CA ASP A 128 -14.98 -2.10 11.36
C ASP A 128 -14.66 -3.55 10.90
N ASP A 129 -13.74 -3.71 9.96
CA ASP A 129 -13.24 -5.00 9.49
C ASP A 129 -12.54 -5.78 10.62
N ILE A 130 -11.72 -5.12 11.44
CA ILE A 130 -11.07 -5.72 12.62
C ILE A 130 -12.12 -6.12 13.67
N LYS A 131 -13.15 -5.29 13.91
CA LYS A 131 -14.25 -5.66 14.81
C LYS A 131 -14.98 -6.90 14.31
N GLY A 132 -15.21 -7.00 13.00
CA GLY A 132 -15.76 -8.18 12.33
C GLY A 132 -14.97 -9.45 12.68
N LEU A 133 -13.66 -9.41 12.42
CA LEU A 133 -12.75 -10.53 12.75
C LEU A 133 -12.75 -10.87 14.24
N ASN A 134 -12.90 -9.88 15.12
CA ASN A 134 -12.93 -10.12 16.56
C ASN A 134 -14.20 -10.86 17.04
N PHE A 135 -15.23 -11.03 16.21
CA PHE A 135 -16.34 -11.93 16.50
C PHE A 135 -16.04 -13.40 16.14
N GLU A 136 -15.08 -13.62 15.24
CA GLU A 136 -14.74 -14.95 14.70
C GLU A 136 -13.47 -15.53 15.32
N TYR A 137 -12.54 -14.66 15.76
CA TYR A 137 -11.22 -15.01 16.26
C TYR A 137 -11.00 -14.52 17.68
N GLU A 138 -10.32 -15.33 18.52
CA GLU A 138 -9.96 -14.94 19.90
C GLU A 138 -8.99 -13.75 19.93
N ARG A 139 -8.09 -13.68 18.93
CA ARG A 139 -7.08 -12.63 18.81
C ARG A 139 -6.99 -12.15 17.38
N VAL A 140 -6.95 -10.82 17.21
CA VAL A 140 -6.66 -10.19 15.92
C VAL A 140 -5.33 -9.44 16.03
N GLN A 141 -4.40 -9.77 15.15
CA GLN A 141 -3.11 -9.10 15.01
C GLN A 141 -3.14 -8.27 13.73
N VAL A 142 -2.59 -7.05 13.78
CA VAL A 142 -2.54 -6.17 12.61
C VAL A 142 -1.11 -5.72 12.38
N VAL A 143 -0.59 -6.02 11.19
CA VAL A 143 0.78 -5.73 10.78
C VAL A 143 0.75 -4.65 9.71
N GLY A 144 1.25 -3.46 10.05
CA GLY A 144 1.39 -2.35 9.12
C GLY A 144 2.77 -2.32 8.45
N HIS A 145 2.80 -2.01 7.16
CA HIS A 145 4.04 -1.71 6.43
C HIS A 145 4.04 -0.28 5.88
N SER A 146 5.11 0.48 6.10
CA SER A 146 5.28 1.86 5.60
C SER A 146 4.05 2.74 5.95
N LEU A 147 3.41 3.37 4.97
CA LEU A 147 2.20 4.19 5.19
C LEU A 147 1.00 3.39 5.71
N GLY A 148 1.00 2.06 5.54
CA GLY A 148 0.02 1.16 6.17
C GLY A 148 0.05 1.26 7.69
N CYS A 149 1.21 1.53 8.32
CA CYS A 149 1.31 1.78 9.76
C CYS A 149 0.44 2.95 10.21
N ARG A 150 0.38 4.02 9.41
CA ARG A 150 -0.47 5.18 9.71
C ARG A 150 -1.95 4.80 9.68
N LEU A 151 -2.38 4.06 8.66
CA LEU A 151 -3.75 3.56 8.56
C LEU A 151 -4.11 2.69 9.78
N VAL A 152 -3.20 1.83 10.22
CA VAL A 152 -3.41 0.97 11.41
C VAL A 152 -3.51 1.80 12.70
N ILE A 153 -2.64 2.80 12.91
CA ILE A 153 -2.71 3.69 14.08
C ILE A 153 -4.04 4.44 14.12
N GLU A 154 -4.45 4.98 12.97
CA GLU A 154 -5.72 5.68 12.83
C GLU A 154 -6.91 4.74 13.11
N ALA A 155 -6.87 3.50 12.58
CA ALA A 155 -7.90 2.51 12.85
C ALA A 155 -7.93 2.11 14.34
N ALA A 156 -6.77 1.90 14.96
CA ALA A 156 -6.64 1.56 16.37
C ALA A 156 -7.22 2.65 17.28
N ALA A 157 -7.03 3.94 16.95
CA ALA A 157 -7.64 5.04 17.68
C ALA A 157 -9.19 5.03 17.65
N ARG A 158 -9.80 4.33 16.69
CA ARG A 158 -11.26 4.15 16.54
C ARG A 158 -11.76 2.86 17.20
N LEU A 159 -10.87 1.98 17.65
CA LEU A 159 -11.16 0.78 18.41
C LEU A 159 -11.16 1.14 19.91
N SER A 160 -12.33 1.53 20.43
CA SER A 160 -12.47 2.07 21.79
C SER A 160 -12.23 1.07 22.95
N SER A 161 -11.96 -0.21 22.70
CA SER A 161 -11.91 -1.21 23.79
C SER A 161 -11.18 -2.52 23.50
N LEU A 162 -10.52 -2.70 22.35
CA LEU A 162 -9.94 -4.00 21.98
C LEU A 162 -8.45 -4.07 22.23
N ALA A 163 -8.01 -5.20 22.80
CA ALA A 163 -6.61 -5.59 22.93
C ALA A 163 -6.02 -5.95 21.55
N CYS A 164 -5.97 -4.97 20.65
CA CYS A 164 -5.35 -5.09 19.35
C CYS A 164 -3.84 -4.89 19.51
N LEU A 165 -3.06 -5.94 19.23
CA LEU A 165 -1.61 -5.82 19.18
C LEU A 165 -1.21 -5.30 17.80
N VAL A 166 -0.78 -4.04 17.74
CA VAL A 166 -0.30 -3.39 16.53
C VAL A 166 1.21 -3.55 16.43
N ALA A 167 1.67 -4.21 15.37
CA ALA A 167 3.10 -4.27 15.03
C ALA A 167 3.36 -3.41 13.78
N CYS A 168 4.17 -2.37 13.93
CA CYS A 168 4.62 -1.52 12.83
C CYS A 168 6.06 -1.93 12.46
N SER A 169 6.26 -2.40 11.24
CA SER A 169 7.61 -2.65 10.72
C SER A 169 8.11 -1.41 9.97
N GLY A 170 9.16 -0.78 10.49
CA GLY A 170 9.96 0.21 9.78
C GLY A 170 11.18 -0.49 9.19
N LEU A 171 11.08 -0.90 7.94
CA LEU A 171 12.21 -1.33 7.12
C LEU A 171 12.60 -0.20 6.17
#